data_AF-A0AAN9EJW6-F1
#
_entry.id   AF-A0AAN9EJW6-F1
#
_cell.length_a   1.000
_cell.length_b   1.000
_cell.length_c   1.000
_cell.angle_alpha   90.00
_cell.angle_beta   90.00
_cell.angle_gamma   90.00
#
_symmetry.space_group_name_H-M   'P 1'
#
loop_
_entity.id
_entity.type
_entity.pdbx_description
1 polymer ?
#
loop_
_entity_poly.entity_id
_entity_poly.type
_entity_poly.pdbx_seq_one_letter_code
_entity_poly.pdbx_strand_id
1 'polypeptide(L)'
;MIFSPKDNLSGKVAKMLGSLFKEKEAKKEAFRKYLDSSGAVDALTKVLVALYEQNDKPSSALEFIQNRLCCPSISEHEKLQAEFSDLQIRYNELLTAHQKTCKELEELKSSHASSSAMPSTKETTDDESSKDGL
;
A
#
# COMPACT_ATOMS: atom_id res chain seq x y z
N MET A 1 -11.12 -67.07 40.51
CA MET A 1 -10.11 -65.99 40.47
C MET A 1 -10.61 -64.91 39.53
N ILE A 2 -10.96 -63.74 40.08
CA ILE A 2 -11.43 -62.58 39.31
C ILE A 2 -10.19 -62.01 38.61
N PHE A 3 -10.11 -62.11 37.28
CA PHE A 3 -9.07 -61.45 36.51
C PHE A 3 -9.21 -59.93 36.70
N SER A 4 -8.18 -59.32 37.28
CA SER A 4 -8.16 -57.87 37.52
C SER A 4 -7.95 -57.12 36.19
N PRO A 5 -8.62 -55.98 35.98
CA PRO A 5 -8.42 -55.11 34.82
C PRO A 5 -7.15 -54.24 34.99
N LYS A 6 -6.01 -54.91 35.11
CA LYS A 6 -4.69 -54.37 34.76
C LYS A 6 -4.30 -55.30 33.61
N ASP A 7 -4.44 -54.94 32.34
CA ASP A 7 -3.38 -54.26 31.62
C ASP A 7 -3.86 -54.00 30.19
N ASN A 8 -4.27 -52.77 29.90
CA ASN A 8 -4.21 -52.25 28.54
C ASN A 8 -3.78 -50.78 28.54
N LEU A 9 -3.03 -50.38 29.56
CA LEU A 9 -2.54 -49.02 29.70
C LEU A 9 -1.37 -48.79 28.73
N SER A 10 -0.47 -49.77 28.62
CA SER A 10 0.64 -49.74 27.66
C SER A 10 0.17 -49.65 26.20
N GLY A 11 -0.82 -50.47 25.80
CA GLY A 11 -1.40 -50.42 24.45
C GLY A 11 -2.12 -49.10 24.15
N LYS A 12 -2.83 -48.54 25.12
CA LYS A 12 -3.47 -47.22 25.01
C LYS A 12 -2.43 -46.10 24.86
N VAL A 13 -1.34 -46.14 25.62
CA VAL A 13 -0.25 -45.16 25.54
C VAL A 13 0.45 -45.24 24.18
N ALA A 14 0.77 -46.45 23.69
CA ALA A 14 1.38 -46.63 22.37
C ALA A 14 0.48 -46.10 21.24
N LYS A 15 -0.83 -46.37 21.30
CA LYS A 15 -1.80 -45.84 20.33
C LYS A 15 -1.91 -44.32 20.39
N MET A 16 -1.91 -43.75 21.60
CA MET A 16 -1.98 -42.29 21.80
C MET A 16 -0.72 -41.59 21.26
N LEU A 17 0.47 -42.12 21.56
CA LEU A 17 1.74 -41.61 21.05
C LEU A 17 1.81 -41.73 19.52
N GLY A 18 1.37 -42.85 18.94
CA GLY A 18 1.28 -43.02 17.49
C GLY A 18 0.33 -42.02 16.83
N SER A 19 -0.83 -41.75 17.44
CA SER A 19 -1.77 -40.74 16.95
C SER A 19 -1.18 -39.33 17.00
N LEU A 20 -0.52 -38.96 18.11
CA LEU A 20 0.16 -37.67 18.27
C LEU A 20 1.27 -37.48 17.25
N PHE A 21 2.06 -38.51 16.97
CA PHE A 21 3.10 -38.47 15.95
C PHE A 21 2.50 -38.28 14.56
N LYS A 22 1.45 -39.04 14.22
CA LYS A 22 0.74 -38.91 12.93
C LYS A 22 0.14 -37.52 12.74
N GLU A 23 -0.42 -36.93 13.80
CA GLU A 23 -0.94 -35.56 13.76
C GLU A 23 0.17 -34.53 13.55
N LYS A 24 1.33 -34.68 14.22
CA LYS A 24 2.51 -33.83 14.00
C LYS A 24 3.00 -33.91 12.56
N GLU A 25 3.12 -35.12 12.00
CA GLU A 25 3.56 -35.31 10.62
C GLU A 25 2.53 -34.76 9.62
N ALA A 26 1.23 -34.91 9.88
CA ALA A 26 0.19 -34.32 9.05
C ALA A 26 0.26 -32.78 9.03
N LYS A 27 0.55 -32.14 10.18
CA LYS A 27 0.75 -30.69 10.27
C LYS A 27 1.99 -30.24 9.48
N LYS A 28 3.11 -30.97 9.58
CA LYS A 28 4.32 -30.68 8.80
C LYS A 28 4.08 -30.83 7.30
N GLU A 29 3.39 -31.89 6.88
CA GLU A 29 3.02 -32.13 5.49
C GLU A 29 2.13 -31.00 4.95
N ALA A 30 1.11 -30.60 5.71
CA ALA A 30 0.23 -29.50 5.32
C ALA A 30 1.00 -28.19 5.14
N PHE A 31 1.96 -27.89 6.02
CA PHE A 31 2.78 -26.68 5.90
C PHE A 31 3.71 -26.74 4.67
N ARG A 32 4.36 -27.89 4.42
CA ARG A 32 5.16 -28.08 3.20
C ARG A 32 4.31 -27.87 1.95
N LYS A 33 3.16 -28.53 1.86
CA LYS A 33 2.22 -28.37 0.74
C LYS A 33 1.78 -26.93 0.55
N TYR A 34 1.52 -26.20 1.64
CA TYR A 34 1.17 -24.79 1.57
C TYR A 34 2.29 -23.94 0.96
N LEU A 35 3.55 -24.15 1.38
CA LEU A 35 4.69 -23.43 0.80
C LEU A 35 4.92 -23.78 -0.67
N ASP A 36 4.73 -25.05 -1.04
CA ASP A 36 4.83 -25.51 -2.43
C ASP A 36 3.68 -24.93 -3.28
N SER A 37 2.43 -25.04 -2.83
CA SER A 37 1.26 -24.60 -3.59
C SER A 37 1.12 -23.09 -3.68
N SER A 38 1.64 -22.34 -2.71
CA SER A 38 1.69 -20.87 -2.77
C SER A 38 2.80 -20.34 -3.67
N GLY A 39 3.71 -21.22 -4.14
CA GLY A 39 4.88 -20.83 -4.93
C GLY A 39 6.02 -20.21 -4.10
N ALA A 40 5.91 -20.18 -2.77
CA ALA A 40 6.94 -19.62 -1.90
C ALA A 40 8.29 -20.35 -2.05
N VAL A 41 8.26 -21.69 -2.17
CA VAL A 41 9.47 -22.50 -2.38
C VAL A 41 10.11 -22.18 -3.73
N ASP A 42 9.31 -22.05 -4.80
CA ASP A 42 9.81 -21.72 -6.14
C ASP A 42 10.43 -20.32 -6.18
N ALA A 43 9.76 -19.31 -5.60
CA ALA A 43 10.28 -17.95 -5.52
C ALA A 43 11.61 -17.88 -4.75
N LEU A 44 11.69 -18.50 -3.57
CA LEU A 44 12.93 -18.58 -2.79
C LEU A 44 14.04 -19.30 -3.56
N THR A 45 13.70 -20.41 -4.22
CA THR A 45 14.65 -21.18 -5.03
C THR A 45 15.22 -20.32 -6.16
N LYS A 46 14.37 -19.60 -6.91
CA LYS A 46 14.80 -18.71 -7.98
C LYS A 46 15.74 -17.61 -7.50
N VAL A 47 15.46 -17.00 -6.35
CA VAL A 47 16.35 -15.97 -5.76
C VAL A 47 17.70 -16.56 -5.38
N LEU A 48 17.72 -17.75 -4.77
CA LEU A 48 18.95 -18.45 -4.40
C LEU A 48 19.76 -18.89 -5.62
N VAL A 49 19.10 -19.38 -6.67
CA VAL A 49 19.73 -19.70 -7.96
C VAL A 49 20.34 -18.45 -8.58
N ALA A 50 19.59 -17.34 -8.62
CA ALA A 50 20.11 -16.07 -9.15
C ALA A 50 21.33 -15.56 -8.36
N LEU A 51 21.36 -15.74 -7.04
CA LEU A 51 22.52 -15.42 -6.21
C LEU A 51 23.71 -16.36 -6.51
N TYR A 52 23.44 -17.64 -6.72
CA TYR A 52 24.45 -18.63 -7.09
C TYR A 52 25.07 -18.35 -8.47
N GLU A 53 24.28 -17.88 -9.43
CA GLU A 53 24.72 -17.59 -10.80
C GLU A 53 25.46 -16.24 -10.95
N GLN A 54 25.41 -15.36 -9.96
CA GLN A 54 26.19 -14.11 -9.98
C GLN A 54 27.69 -14.40 -10.14
N ASN A 55 28.29 -13.90 -11.23
CA ASN A 55 29.74 -14.02 -11.49
C ASN A 55 30.55 -13.33 -10.38
N ASP A 56 30.15 -12.12 -9.99
CA ASP A 56 30.69 -11.40 -8.83
C ASP A 56 29.72 -11.51 -7.66
N LYS A 57 30.12 -12.17 -6.58
CA LYS A 57 29.26 -12.32 -5.41
C LYS A 57 29.04 -10.96 -4.74
N PRO A 58 27.79 -10.60 -4.42
CA PRO A 58 27.52 -9.38 -3.68
C PRO A 58 28.23 -9.44 -2.32
N SER A 59 28.69 -8.29 -1.84
CA SER A 59 29.30 -8.16 -0.51
C SER A 59 28.36 -8.59 0.61
N SER A 60 27.04 -8.45 0.40
CA SER A 60 25.98 -8.95 1.28
C SER A 60 24.98 -9.81 0.52
N ALA A 61 25.00 -11.12 0.79
CA ALA A 61 23.98 -12.04 0.28
C ALA A 61 22.57 -11.71 0.82
N LEU A 62 22.49 -11.22 2.06
CA LEU A 62 21.22 -10.90 2.70
C LEU A 62 20.51 -9.72 2.02
N GLU A 63 21.24 -8.65 1.69
CA GLU A 63 20.66 -7.50 0.98
C GLU A 63 20.21 -7.88 -0.43
N PHE A 64 20.98 -8.72 -1.14
CA PHE A 64 20.58 -9.22 -2.45
C PHE A 64 19.24 -9.98 -2.39
N ILE A 65 19.09 -10.87 -1.40
CA ILE A 65 17.87 -11.64 -1.20
C ILE A 65 16.70 -10.72 -0.85
N GLN A 66 16.89 -9.76 0.06
CA GLN A 66 15.87 -8.78 0.44
C GLN A 66 15.39 -7.98 -0.77
N ASN A 67 16.31 -7.42 -1.58
CA ASN A 67 15.92 -6.66 -2.77
C ASN A 67 15.13 -7.49 -3.78
N ARG A 68 15.45 -8.79 -3.94
CA ARG A 68 14.72 -9.64 -4.87
C ARG A 68 13.37 -10.14 -4.34
N LEU A 69 13.22 -10.32 -3.03
CA LEU A 69 11.97 -10.79 -2.42
C LEU A 69 11.01 -9.65 -2.04
N CYS A 70 11.53 -8.46 -1.75
CA CYS A 70 10.76 -7.30 -1.31
C CYS A 70 10.38 -6.35 -2.45
N CYS A 71 10.61 -6.71 -3.71
CA CYS A 71 10.10 -5.93 -4.83
C CYS A 71 8.56 -5.98 -4.79
N PRO A 72 7.86 -4.82 -4.80
CA PRO A 72 6.43 -4.81 -5.07
C PRO A 72 6.17 -5.66 -6.31
N SER A 73 5.08 -6.42 -6.33
CA SER A 73 4.75 -7.21 -7.52
C SER A 73 4.82 -6.30 -8.75
N ILE A 74 5.29 -6.79 -9.90
CA ILE A 74 5.46 -5.96 -11.11
C ILE A 74 4.18 -5.15 -11.40
N SER A 75 3.02 -5.76 -11.14
CA SER A 75 1.71 -5.12 -11.21
C SER A 75 1.50 -3.96 -10.21
N GLU A 76 1.94 -4.10 -8.96
CA GLU A 76 1.90 -3.00 -7.98
C GLU A 76 2.84 -1.87 -8.35
N HIS A 77 4.04 -2.19 -8.85
CA HIS A 77 4.97 -1.18 -9.33
C HIS A 77 4.38 -0.42 -10.53
N GLU A 78 3.84 -1.13 -11.52
CA GLU A 78 3.18 -0.52 -12.69
C GLU A 78 1.99 0.35 -12.29
N LYS A 79 1.17 -0.13 -11.36
CA LYS A 79 0.03 0.64 -10.82
C LYS A 79 0.50 1.91 -10.11
N LEU A 80 1.50 1.79 -9.23
CA LEU A 80 2.04 2.93 -8.49
C LEU A 80 2.69 3.96 -9.43
N GLN A 81 3.36 3.48 -10.48
CA GLN A 81 3.95 4.34 -11.51
C GLN A 81 2.87 5.07 -12.33
N ALA A 82 1.76 4.41 -12.65
CA ALA A 82 0.62 5.03 -13.33
C ALA A 82 -0.04 6.11 -12.45
N GLU A 83 -0.26 5.81 -11.16
CA GLU A 83 -0.80 6.79 -10.19
C GLU A 83 0.12 8.00 -10.02
N PHE A 84 1.44 7.78 -9.94
CA PHE A 84 2.42 8.86 -9.88
C PHE A 84 2.37 9.75 -11.13
N SER A 85 2.29 9.13 -12.32
CA SER A 85 2.19 9.87 -13.59
C SER A 85 0.90 10.69 -13.68
N ASP A 86 -0.26 10.13 -13.30
CA ASP A 86 -1.54 10.87 -13.30
C ASP A 86 -1.48 12.06 -12.34
N LEU A 87 -0.93 11.85 -11.15
CA LEU A 87 -0.79 12.90 -10.15
C LEU A 87 0.13 14.03 -10.63
N GLN A 88 1.23 13.69 -11.30
CA GLN A 88 2.16 14.67 -11.87
C GLN A 88 1.51 15.50 -12.98
N ILE A 89 0.68 14.88 -13.83
CA ILE A 89 -0.10 15.60 -14.86
C ILE A 89 -1.04 16.61 -14.19
N ARG A 90 -1.86 16.16 -13.23
CA ARG A 90 -2.79 17.04 -12.52
C ARG A 90 -2.10 18.17 -11.78
N TYR A 91 -0.96 17.89 -11.17
CA TYR A 91 -0.16 18.92 -10.50
C TYR A 91 0.29 20.00 -11.49
N ASN A 92 0.79 19.63 -12.66
CA ASN A 92 1.23 20.57 -13.68
C ASN A 92 0.06 21.38 -14.28
N GLU A 93 -1.08 20.74 -14.52
CA GLU A 93 -2.30 21.42 -14.98
C GLU A 93 -2.78 22.45 -13.96
N LEU A 94 -2.84 22.06 -12.68
CA LEU A 94 -3.22 22.93 -11.59
C LEU A 94 -2.23 24.08 -11.41
N LEU A 95 -0.93 23.80 -11.50
CA LEU A 95 0.12 24.83 -11.44
C LEU A 95 -0.03 25.85 -12.58
N THR A 96 -0.33 25.37 -13.79
CA THR A 96 -0.55 26.22 -14.96
C THR A 96 -1.80 27.09 -14.79
N ALA A 97 -2.90 26.50 -14.33
CA ALA A 97 -4.14 27.22 -14.06
C ALA A 97 -3.93 28.31 -12.98
N HIS A 98 -3.25 27.94 -11.88
CA HIS A 98 -2.90 28.89 -10.82
C HIS A 98 -2.06 30.06 -11.35
N GLN A 99 -1.01 29.78 -12.14
CA GLN A 99 -0.19 30.83 -12.75
C GLN A 99 -1.00 31.75 -13.66
N LYS A 100 -1.94 31.20 -14.44
CA LYS A 100 -2.81 32.00 -15.32
C LYS A 100 -3.73 32.90 -14.50
N THR A 101 -4.43 32.36 -13.49
CA THR A 101 -5.31 33.14 -12.62
C THR A 101 -4.55 34.25 -11.88
N CYS A 102 -3.33 33.99 -11.39
CA CYS A 102 -2.52 35.02 -10.75
C CYS A 102 -2.18 36.17 -11.71
N LYS A 103 -1.83 35.87 -12.97
CA LYS A 103 -1.56 36.89 -13.99
C LYS A 103 -2.80 37.74 -14.29
N GLU A 104 -3.95 37.09 -14.51
CA GLU A 104 -5.22 37.78 -14.77
C GLU A 104 -5.61 38.71 -13.60
N LEU A 105 -5.42 38.27 -12.35
CA LEU A 105 -5.65 39.10 -11.17
C LEU A 105 -4.71 40.30 -11.09
N GLU A 106 -3.44 40.13 -11.45
CA GLU A 106 -2.46 41.21 -11.47
C GLU A 106 -2.80 42.26 -12.53
N GLU A 107 -3.19 41.82 -13.74
CA GLU A 107 -3.62 42.68 -14.84
C GLU A 107 -4.90 43.47 -14.48
N LEU A 108 -5.90 42.82 -13.88
CA LEU A 108 -7.12 43.48 -13.40
C LEU A 108 -6.82 44.49 -12.29
N LYS A 109 -5.94 44.14 -11.34
CA LYS A 109 -5.53 45.04 -10.26
C LYS A 109 -4.79 46.27 -10.80
N SER A 110 -3.90 46.10 -11.77
CA SER A 110 -3.17 47.19 -12.42
C SER A 110 -4.10 48.12 -13.21
N SER A 111 -5.10 47.54 -13.89
CA SER A 111 -6.12 48.30 -14.63
C SER A 111 -7.05 49.08 -13.70
N HIS A 112 -7.40 48.52 -12.54
CA HIS A 112 -8.20 49.19 -11.52
C HIS A 112 -7.44 50.34 -10.82
N ALA A 113 -6.14 50.16 -10.55
CA ALA A 113 -5.29 51.20 -9.97
C ALA A 113 -5.13 52.44 -10.88
N SER A 114 -5.28 52.28 -12.21
CA SER A 114 -5.21 53.37 -13.18
C SER A 114 -6.56 54.08 -13.40
N SER A 115 -7.68 53.51 -12.92
CA SER A 115 -9.04 54.07 -13.10
C SER A 115 -9.61 54.74 -11.85
N SER A 116 -8.94 54.68 -10.68
CA SER A 116 -9.50 55.17 -9.41
C SER A 116 -8.70 56.33 -8.79
N ALA A 117 -8.43 57.39 -9.56
CA ALA A 117 -8.04 58.68 -8.99
C ALA A 117 -9.22 59.68 -9.04
N MET A 118 -9.69 60.08 -7.84
CA MET A 118 -10.48 61.29 -7.47
C MET A 118 -12.03 61.09 -7.26
N PRO A 119 -12.74 61.99 -6.53
CA PRO A 119 -13.00 61.92 -5.07
C PRO A 119 -14.49 62.17 -4.63
N SER A 120 -14.81 61.87 -3.37
CA SER A 120 -15.85 62.40 -2.45
C SER A 120 -17.08 63.19 -2.97
N THR A 121 -18.30 62.79 -2.53
CA THR A 121 -19.38 63.57 -1.83
C THR A 121 -20.73 62.82 -1.93
N LYS A 122 -21.41 62.36 -0.87
CA LYS A 122 -22.18 63.01 0.23
C LYS A 122 -23.70 63.08 -0.07
N GLU A 123 -24.51 62.57 0.89
CA GLU A 123 -25.97 62.82 1.15
C GLU A 123 -27.01 62.23 0.16
N THR A 124 -28.22 61.77 0.52
CA THR A 124 -29.05 61.76 1.75
C THR A 124 -30.24 60.77 1.58
N THR A 125 -30.81 60.35 2.72
CA THR A 125 -32.23 60.04 3.02
C THR A 125 -32.91 58.77 2.47
N ASP A 126 -33.20 57.87 3.44
CA ASP A 126 -34.52 57.29 3.80
C ASP A 126 -35.50 56.91 2.69
N ASP A 127 -35.83 55.61 2.58
CA ASP A 127 -37.19 55.13 2.89
C ASP A 127 -37.25 53.59 3.02
N GLU A 128 -38.29 53.17 3.71
CA GLU A 128 -38.59 51.95 4.43
C GLU A 128 -39.06 50.75 3.57
N SER A 129 -39.03 49.55 4.17
CA SER A 129 -40.01 48.45 4.01
C SER A 129 -39.60 47.14 3.31
N SER A 130 -39.43 46.13 4.17
CA SER A 130 -40.08 44.80 4.17
C SER A 130 -39.75 43.70 3.13
N LYS A 131 -39.39 42.52 3.70
CA LYS A 131 -39.94 41.16 3.47
C LYS A 131 -39.71 40.49 2.09
N ASP A 132 -39.55 39.17 1.91
CA ASP A 132 -39.70 37.91 2.66
C ASP A 132 -38.61 36.95 2.08
N GLY A 133 -37.98 36.03 2.82
CA GLY A 133 -38.53 34.72 3.17
C GLY A 133 -38.36 33.68 2.05
N LEU A 134 -37.31 32.84 2.13
CA LEU A 134 -37.38 31.38 2.37
C LEU A 134 -35.96 30.78 2.41
#